data_AF-A0A485PTH3-F1
#
_entry.id   AF-A0A485PTH3-F1
#
_cell.length_a   1.000
_cell.length_b   1.000
_cell.length_c   1.000
_cell.angle_alpha   90.00
_cell.angle_beta   90.00
_cell.angle_gamma   90.00
#
_symmetry.space_group_name_H-M   'P 1'
#
loop_
_entity.id
_entity.type
_entity.pdbx_description
1 polymer ?
#
loop_
_entity_poly.entity_id
_entity_poly.type
_entity_poly.pdbx_seq_one_letter_code
_entity_poly.pdbx_strand_id
1 'polypeptide(L)'
;MANRAAGKGYENEDNYSNIKFQFIGIENIHVMRNSLQKMLEVCELKSPSMSDFLWGLENSGWLRHIKAIMDAGIFIAKAVSEEGVSVLVHCSDGWDRTAQVCSVASLLLDPHYRTLKGFMVLIEKDWISFGHKFNHRYGNLDGDPKEISPVIDQFIECVWQLMEQFPCAFEFNERFLIHIQHHIYSCQFGNFLCNSQKERQELKIQERTYSLWAHLWKNRADYMNPLFRDDHSQTRGTLRLPTTPCNFLYKFWSGMYNRFEKGLQPRQSVTDYLMAVKEETQQLEEEREALEERLEKIQKVQLNHTKVKAKQSEPSKHSGFSTSDNSTANTPQDYSGNMKSFPSRSPSQGDEDSALILTQDNLKSSDPDLSANSDQESGVEDLSCRSPSGGECAPSEDSGKDRDSDEAVFLTA
;
A
#
# COMPACT_ATOMS: atom_id res chain seq x y z
N MET A 1 4.46 20.85 -23.81
CA MET A 1 4.57 22.18 -24.46
C MET A 1 3.66 23.23 -23.82
N ALA A 2 2.35 22.99 -23.62
CA ALA A 2 1.39 23.98 -23.11
C ALA A 2 1.90 24.90 -21.98
N ASN A 3 2.47 24.35 -20.90
CA ASN A 3 3.04 25.14 -19.78
C ASN A 3 4.06 26.22 -20.23
N ARG A 4 4.81 26.00 -21.32
CA ARG A 4 5.79 26.96 -21.87
C ARG A 4 5.15 28.17 -22.55
N ALA A 5 3.91 28.06 -23.03
CA ALA A 5 3.14 29.20 -23.51
C ALA A 5 2.58 30.05 -22.36
N ALA A 6 2.36 29.44 -21.19
CA ALA A 6 1.83 30.08 -19.99
C ALA A 6 2.92 30.54 -18.99
N GLY A 7 4.13 30.89 -19.47
CA GLY A 7 5.22 31.42 -18.66
C GLY A 7 5.92 30.44 -17.69
N LYS A 8 5.42 29.20 -17.56
CA LYS A 8 6.16 28.08 -16.96
C LYS A 8 7.08 27.44 -18.02
N GLY A 9 7.64 26.27 -17.78
CA GLY A 9 8.52 25.63 -18.75
C GLY A 9 9.05 24.26 -18.36
N TYR A 10 10.22 23.95 -18.89
CA TYR A 10 11.10 22.84 -18.55
C TYR A 10 12.54 23.26 -18.90
N GLU A 11 13.52 22.59 -18.33
CA GLU A 11 14.94 22.85 -18.44
C GLU A 11 15.43 22.60 -19.87
N ASN A 12 16.13 23.57 -20.45
CA ASN A 12 16.73 23.44 -21.78
C ASN A 12 18.20 23.01 -21.67
N GLU A 13 18.62 22.05 -22.48
CA GLU A 13 19.99 21.49 -22.41
C GLU A 13 21.05 22.54 -22.79
N ASP A 14 20.71 23.54 -23.63
CA ASP A 14 21.57 24.70 -23.92
C ASP A 14 21.87 25.56 -22.67
N ASN A 15 20.95 25.59 -21.70
CA ASN A 15 21.04 26.44 -20.50
C ASN A 15 21.59 25.69 -19.28
N TYR A 16 21.53 24.36 -19.29
CA TYR A 16 21.88 23.50 -18.16
C TYR A 16 22.92 22.45 -18.59
N SER A 17 24.21 22.76 -18.42
CA SER A 17 25.29 21.85 -18.79
C SER A 17 25.23 20.53 -18.00
N ASN A 18 25.49 19.41 -18.69
CA ASN A 18 25.54 18.05 -18.13
C ASN A 18 24.20 17.48 -17.62
N ILE A 19 23.05 18.03 -18.03
CA ILE A 19 21.76 17.34 -17.88
C ILE A 19 21.44 16.46 -19.10
N LYS A 20 20.44 15.60 -18.94
CA LYS A 20 19.76 14.89 -20.03
C LYS A 20 18.26 14.97 -19.75
N PHE A 21 17.51 15.73 -20.55
CA PHE A 21 16.10 15.95 -20.29
C PHE A 21 15.25 14.78 -20.80
N GLN A 22 14.36 14.24 -19.95
CA GLN A 22 13.49 13.12 -20.29
C GLN A 22 12.04 13.42 -19.92
N PHE A 23 11.16 13.50 -20.91
CA PHE A 23 9.72 13.53 -20.66
C PHE A 23 9.20 12.15 -20.23
N ILE A 24 8.37 12.15 -19.19
CA ILE A 24 7.60 11.00 -18.71
C ILE A 24 6.11 11.30 -18.94
N GLY A 25 5.43 10.43 -19.67
CA GLY A 25 4.05 10.64 -20.16
C GLY A 25 2.94 10.41 -19.13
N ILE A 26 3.07 10.92 -17.89
CA ILE A 26 2.00 10.80 -16.88
C ILE A 26 1.06 12.02 -16.97
N GLU A 27 -0.19 11.73 -17.30
CA GLU A 27 -1.28 12.69 -17.53
C GLU A 27 -1.67 13.53 -16.30
N ASN A 28 -2.51 14.56 -16.52
CA ASN A 28 -2.93 15.47 -15.45
C ASN A 28 -4.04 14.90 -14.54
N ILE A 29 -4.28 15.59 -13.41
CA ILE A 29 -5.23 15.20 -12.37
C ILE A 29 -6.68 15.00 -12.86
N HIS A 30 -7.11 15.72 -13.89
CA HIS A 30 -8.46 15.59 -14.44
C HIS A 30 -8.60 14.31 -15.29
N VAL A 31 -7.55 13.92 -16.01
CA VAL A 31 -7.50 12.63 -16.71
C VAL A 31 -7.56 11.47 -15.71
N MET A 32 -6.83 11.57 -14.59
CA MET A 32 -6.84 10.53 -13.55
C MET A 32 -8.22 10.41 -12.86
N ARG A 33 -8.90 11.53 -12.58
CA ARG A 33 -10.29 11.52 -12.09
C ARG A 33 -11.24 10.83 -13.08
N ASN A 34 -11.19 11.24 -14.35
CA ASN A 34 -12.06 10.67 -15.38
C ASN A 34 -11.75 9.19 -15.66
N SER A 35 -10.51 8.76 -15.44
CA SER A 35 -10.08 7.36 -15.56
C SER A 35 -10.63 6.49 -14.43
N LEU A 36 -10.54 6.94 -13.17
CA LEU A 36 -11.16 6.24 -12.04
C LEU A 36 -12.68 6.17 -12.18
N GLN A 37 -13.33 7.29 -12.53
CA GLN A 37 -14.79 7.37 -12.69
C GLN A 37 -15.29 6.29 -13.66
N LYS A 38 -14.69 6.19 -14.86
CA LYS A 38 -14.99 5.13 -15.83
C LYS A 38 -14.73 3.72 -15.32
N MET A 39 -13.68 3.51 -14.52
CA MET A 39 -13.41 2.19 -13.95
C MET A 39 -14.47 1.79 -12.92
N LEU A 40 -14.90 2.72 -12.06
CA LEU A 40 -15.95 2.49 -11.08
C LEU A 40 -17.31 2.21 -11.75
N GLU A 41 -17.67 2.98 -12.79
CA GLU A 41 -18.86 2.73 -13.62
C GLU A 41 -18.89 1.29 -14.18
N VAL A 42 -17.75 0.76 -14.61
CA VAL A 42 -17.60 -0.63 -15.10
C VAL A 42 -17.72 -1.66 -13.96
N CYS A 43 -17.33 -1.31 -12.73
CA CYS A 43 -17.48 -2.16 -11.55
C CYS A 43 -18.92 -2.17 -11.01
N GLU A 44 -19.69 -1.11 -11.23
CA GLU A 44 -21.10 -1.00 -10.81
C GLU A 44 -22.10 -1.65 -11.80
N LEU A 45 -21.62 -2.15 -12.95
CA LEU A 45 -22.44 -2.85 -13.92
C LEU A 45 -23.11 -4.09 -13.30
N LYS A 46 -24.41 -4.25 -13.57
CA LYS A 46 -25.18 -5.43 -13.12
C LYS A 46 -24.85 -6.62 -14.02
N SER A 47 -24.07 -7.57 -13.49
CA SER A 47 -23.68 -8.82 -14.16
C SER A 47 -23.16 -8.65 -15.60
N PRO A 48 -22.08 -7.85 -15.83
CA PRO A 48 -21.43 -7.75 -17.13
C PRO A 48 -20.83 -9.11 -17.54
N SER A 49 -20.63 -9.33 -18.84
CA SER A 49 -19.77 -10.43 -19.27
C SER A 49 -18.30 -10.09 -18.98
N MET A 50 -17.44 -11.10 -18.89
CA MET A 50 -15.99 -10.90 -18.73
C MET A 50 -15.40 -10.05 -19.87
N SER A 51 -15.94 -10.18 -21.10
CA SER A 51 -15.54 -9.38 -22.24
C SER A 51 -15.87 -7.90 -22.05
N ASP A 52 -17.09 -7.59 -21.58
CA ASP A 52 -17.54 -6.21 -21.36
C ASP A 52 -16.75 -5.55 -20.22
N PHE A 53 -16.49 -6.30 -19.15
CA PHE A 53 -15.67 -5.83 -18.02
C PHE A 53 -14.23 -5.53 -18.47
N LEU A 54 -13.58 -6.43 -19.20
CA LEU A 54 -12.21 -6.21 -19.68
C LEU A 54 -12.13 -5.04 -20.68
N TRP A 55 -13.09 -4.92 -21.58
CA TRP A 55 -13.18 -3.81 -22.53
C TRP A 55 -13.45 -2.47 -21.84
N GLY A 56 -14.33 -2.45 -20.83
CA GLY A 56 -14.57 -1.27 -20.01
C GLY A 56 -13.34 -0.85 -19.20
N LEU A 57 -12.63 -1.82 -18.60
CA LEU A 57 -11.39 -1.60 -17.88
C LEU A 57 -10.28 -1.05 -18.79
N GLU A 58 -10.13 -1.56 -20.01
CA GLU A 58 -9.20 -1.02 -21.01
C GLU A 58 -9.56 0.44 -21.38
N ASN A 59 -10.84 0.73 -21.65
CA ASN A 59 -11.32 2.06 -22.01
C ASN A 59 -11.34 3.08 -20.86
N SER A 60 -11.30 2.62 -19.60
CA SER A 60 -11.01 3.48 -18.44
C SER A 60 -9.60 4.07 -18.51
N GLY A 61 -8.66 3.33 -19.13
CA GLY A 61 -7.24 3.64 -19.16
C GLY A 61 -6.51 3.46 -17.81
N TRP A 62 -7.19 3.01 -16.75
CA TRP A 62 -6.66 3.07 -15.38
C TRP A 62 -5.33 2.33 -15.22
N LEU A 63 -5.28 1.05 -15.59
CA LEU A 63 -4.04 0.24 -15.51
C LEU A 63 -2.91 0.78 -16.40
N ARG A 64 -3.21 1.53 -17.47
CA ARG A 64 -2.21 2.23 -18.30
C ARG A 64 -1.62 3.44 -17.55
N HIS A 65 -2.40 4.13 -16.73
CA HIS A 65 -1.92 5.23 -15.88
C HIS A 65 -1.11 4.72 -14.68
N ILE A 66 -1.55 3.63 -14.03
CA ILE A 66 -0.74 2.88 -13.04
C ILE A 66 0.60 2.45 -13.67
N LYS A 67 0.56 1.90 -14.89
CA LYS A 67 1.78 1.54 -15.64
C LYS A 67 2.70 2.72 -15.89
N ALA A 68 2.20 3.88 -16.31
CA ALA A 68 3.03 5.05 -16.57
C ALA A 68 3.76 5.55 -15.31
N ILE A 69 3.13 5.47 -14.13
CA ILE A 69 3.73 5.82 -12.84
C ILE A 69 4.81 4.82 -12.44
N MET A 70 4.53 3.52 -12.56
CA MET A 70 5.46 2.44 -12.24
C MET A 70 6.68 2.42 -13.17
N ASP A 71 6.49 2.51 -14.49
CA ASP A 71 7.58 2.59 -15.47
C ASP A 71 8.52 3.78 -15.17
N ALA A 72 7.98 4.91 -14.71
CA ALA A 72 8.75 6.09 -14.32
C ALA A 72 9.54 5.87 -13.01
N GLY A 73 8.94 5.27 -11.99
CA GLY A 73 9.64 4.89 -10.76
C GLY A 73 10.78 3.90 -11.02
N ILE A 74 10.57 2.94 -11.94
CA ILE A 74 11.59 2.00 -12.40
C ILE A 74 12.72 2.70 -13.15
N PHE A 75 12.41 3.66 -14.03
CA PHE A 75 13.41 4.47 -14.72
C PHE A 75 14.31 5.25 -13.75
N ILE A 76 13.71 5.94 -12.76
CA ILE A 76 14.46 6.66 -11.72
C ILE A 76 15.32 5.69 -10.89
N ALA A 77 14.75 4.55 -10.46
CA ALA A 77 15.47 3.56 -9.67
C ALA A 77 16.68 2.97 -10.42
N LYS A 78 16.57 2.74 -11.74
CA LYS A 78 17.69 2.26 -12.57
C LYS A 78 18.76 3.33 -12.78
N ALA A 79 18.37 4.57 -13.07
CA ALA A 79 19.32 5.67 -13.19
C ALA A 79 20.16 5.83 -11.91
N VAL A 80 19.54 5.73 -10.73
CA VAL A 80 20.24 5.83 -9.44
C VAL A 80 21.08 4.58 -9.10
N SER A 81 20.57 3.36 -9.32
CA SER A 81 21.21 2.12 -8.83
C SER A 81 22.03 1.32 -9.85
N GLU A 82 21.85 1.58 -11.14
CA GLU A 82 22.53 0.87 -12.24
C GLU A 82 23.46 1.82 -13.03
N GLU A 83 23.02 3.06 -13.29
CA GLU A 83 23.84 4.08 -13.96
C GLU A 83 24.64 4.97 -12.98
N GLY A 84 24.25 5.02 -11.70
CA GLY A 84 24.92 5.78 -10.65
C GLY A 84 24.73 7.30 -10.74
N VAL A 85 23.70 7.77 -11.46
CA VAL A 85 23.44 9.20 -11.69
C VAL A 85 22.42 9.79 -10.73
N SER A 86 22.57 11.07 -10.41
CA SER A 86 21.56 11.84 -9.66
C SER A 86 20.41 12.25 -10.58
N VAL A 87 19.16 12.10 -10.12
CA VAL A 87 17.96 12.42 -10.91
C VAL A 87 17.17 13.55 -10.24
N LEU A 88 16.95 14.64 -10.97
CA LEU A 88 15.99 15.68 -10.59
C LEU A 88 14.60 15.30 -11.13
N VAL A 89 13.58 15.35 -10.28
CA VAL A 89 12.20 14.98 -10.63
C VAL A 89 11.27 16.15 -10.34
N HIS A 90 10.47 16.54 -11.34
CA HIS A 90 9.51 17.63 -11.26
C HIS A 90 8.30 17.36 -12.15
N CYS A 91 7.24 18.16 -11.99
CA CYS A 91 6.10 18.17 -12.90
C CYS A 91 5.57 19.62 -13.02
N SER A 92 4.28 19.85 -13.26
CA SER A 92 3.73 21.23 -13.37
C SER A 92 3.93 22.08 -12.10
N ASP A 93 3.82 21.44 -10.92
CA ASP A 93 3.72 22.11 -9.61
C ASP A 93 4.37 21.31 -8.45
N GLY A 94 4.92 20.12 -8.73
CA GLY A 94 5.79 19.39 -7.79
C GLY A 94 5.11 18.50 -6.72
N TRP A 95 3.81 18.62 -6.46
CA TRP A 95 3.15 17.91 -5.34
C TRP A 95 2.30 16.68 -5.71
N ASP A 96 2.05 16.42 -7.00
CA ASP A 96 1.22 15.29 -7.47
C ASP A 96 2.09 14.15 -8.02
N ARG A 97 2.38 14.17 -9.32
CA ARG A 97 3.12 13.11 -10.03
C ARG A 97 4.55 12.91 -9.53
N THR A 98 5.17 13.97 -9.00
CA THR A 98 6.49 13.89 -8.38
C THR A 98 6.45 13.04 -7.11
N ALA A 99 5.45 13.25 -6.24
CA ALA A 99 5.27 12.43 -5.03
C ALA A 99 5.04 10.96 -5.39
N GLN A 100 4.20 10.68 -6.41
CA GLN A 100 4.00 9.34 -6.96
C GLN A 100 5.32 8.65 -7.35
N VAL A 101 6.07 9.20 -8.32
CA VAL A 101 7.22 8.51 -8.89
C VAL A 101 8.44 8.48 -7.94
N CYS A 102 8.63 9.51 -7.11
CA CYS A 102 9.68 9.51 -6.08
C CYS A 102 9.40 8.49 -4.98
N SER A 103 8.13 8.30 -4.59
CA SER A 103 7.75 7.28 -3.60
C SER A 103 7.94 5.86 -4.15
N VAL A 104 7.52 5.61 -5.41
CA VAL A 104 7.76 4.31 -6.07
C VAL A 104 9.26 4.03 -6.22
N ALA A 105 10.05 5.00 -6.69
CA ALA A 105 11.50 4.85 -6.78
C ALA A 105 12.15 4.57 -5.41
N SER A 106 11.69 5.23 -4.35
CA SER A 106 12.17 4.99 -2.98
C SER A 106 11.89 3.56 -2.49
N LEU A 107 10.70 3.02 -2.75
CA LEU A 107 10.33 1.63 -2.41
C LEU A 107 11.15 0.59 -3.20
N LEU A 108 11.45 0.89 -4.46
CA LEU A 108 12.31 0.05 -5.30
C LEU A 108 13.75 0.06 -4.79
N LEU A 109 14.29 1.22 -4.43
CA LEU A 109 15.69 1.39 -4.03
C LEU A 109 16.01 0.87 -2.62
N ASP A 110 15.19 1.21 -1.62
CA ASP A 110 15.52 1.04 -0.20
C ASP A 110 14.56 0.06 0.51
N PRO A 111 15.07 -1.04 1.11
CA PRO A 111 14.31 -1.92 1.99
C PRO A 111 13.58 -1.22 3.14
N HIS A 112 14.09 -0.09 3.66
CA HIS A 112 13.50 0.60 4.80
C HIS A 112 12.03 0.93 4.56
N TYR A 113 11.69 1.53 3.42
CA TYR A 113 10.32 1.97 3.11
C TYR A 113 9.33 0.82 2.88
N ARG A 114 9.81 -0.43 2.80
CA ARG A 114 8.99 -1.65 2.69
C ARG A 114 8.65 -2.28 4.04
N THR A 115 9.19 -1.74 5.13
CA THR A 115 8.70 -2.00 6.51
C THR A 115 7.42 -1.21 6.78
N LEU A 116 6.57 -1.68 7.69
CA LEU A 116 5.39 -0.97 8.22
C LEU A 116 5.76 0.46 8.63
N LYS A 117 6.81 0.60 9.45
CA LYS A 117 7.26 1.90 9.96
C LYS A 117 7.82 2.79 8.85
N GLY A 118 8.63 2.22 7.95
CA GLY A 118 9.21 2.97 6.83
C GLY A 118 8.15 3.45 5.85
N PHE A 119 7.08 2.68 5.61
CA PHE A 119 5.97 3.11 4.76
C PHE A 119 5.19 4.29 5.35
N MET A 120 4.92 4.26 6.66
CA MET A 120 4.35 5.41 7.38
C MET A 120 5.24 6.65 7.25
N VAL A 121 6.56 6.48 7.38
CA VAL A 121 7.56 7.55 7.20
C VAL A 121 7.60 8.04 5.74
N LEU A 122 7.44 7.17 4.74
CA LEU A 122 7.41 7.54 3.32
C LEU A 122 6.21 8.46 3.02
N ILE A 123 5.04 8.13 3.55
CA ILE A 123 3.82 8.95 3.40
C ILE A 123 3.95 10.28 4.16
N GLU A 124 4.43 10.28 5.41
CA GLU A 124 4.70 11.51 6.15
C GLU A 124 5.71 12.42 5.44
N LYS A 125 6.75 11.82 4.83
CA LYS A 125 7.77 12.53 4.05
C LYS A 125 7.21 13.05 2.73
N ASP A 126 7.07 12.20 1.71
CA ASP A 126 6.92 12.61 0.31
C ASP A 126 5.51 13.09 -0.06
N TRP A 127 4.53 12.89 0.82
CA TRP A 127 3.14 13.32 0.60
C TRP A 127 2.72 14.40 1.59
N ILE A 128 2.75 14.09 2.88
CA ILE A 128 2.22 15.00 3.90
C ILE A 128 3.12 16.23 4.07
N SER A 129 4.42 16.04 4.31
CA SER A 129 5.34 17.16 4.56
C SER A 129 5.70 17.95 3.29
N PHE A 130 5.86 17.27 2.15
CA PHE A 130 6.12 17.88 0.84
C PHE A 130 4.90 18.58 0.21
N GLY A 131 3.74 18.58 0.87
CA GLY A 131 2.61 19.44 0.50
C GLY A 131 1.70 18.88 -0.59
N HIS A 132 1.51 17.56 -0.63
CA HIS A 132 0.40 16.99 -1.38
C HIS A 132 -0.93 17.54 -0.85
N LYS A 133 -1.77 18.03 -1.77
CA LYS A 133 -2.99 18.79 -1.45
C LYS A 133 -4.17 17.89 -1.07
N PHE A 134 -4.02 17.11 0.00
CA PHE A 134 -5.00 16.11 0.41
C PHE A 134 -6.43 16.67 0.48
N ASN A 135 -6.64 17.81 1.14
CA ASN A 135 -7.98 18.39 1.23
C ASN A 135 -8.62 18.66 -0.15
N HIS A 136 -7.87 19.23 -1.09
CA HIS A 136 -8.37 19.52 -2.45
C HIS A 136 -8.52 18.26 -3.32
N ARG A 137 -7.66 17.26 -3.12
CA ARG A 137 -7.64 16.03 -3.92
C ARG A 137 -8.74 15.05 -3.51
N TYR A 138 -9.16 15.08 -2.25
CA TYR A 138 -10.08 14.11 -1.66
C TYR A 138 -11.46 14.66 -1.27
N GLY A 139 -11.65 15.99 -1.27
CA GLY A 139 -12.95 16.59 -0.95
C GLY A 139 -13.32 16.48 0.53
N ASN A 140 -12.31 16.40 1.40
CA ASN A 140 -12.47 16.23 2.85
C ASN A 140 -13.13 17.45 3.54
N LEU A 141 -13.17 18.59 2.85
CA LEU A 141 -13.90 19.82 3.17
C LEU A 141 -14.35 20.46 1.84
N ASP A 142 -15.19 21.50 1.89
CA ASP A 142 -15.59 22.28 0.71
C ASP A 142 -14.37 22.75 -0.11
N GLY A 143 -14.44 22.53 -1.43
CA GLY A 143 -13.38 22.85 -2.39
C GLY A 143 -13.85 22.68 -3.84
N ASP A 144 -13.03 23.06 -4.81
CA ASP A 144 -13.38 22.93 -6.24
C ASP A 144 -13.39 21.46 -6.69
N PRO A 145 -14.52 20.90 -7.17
CA PRO A 145 -14.58 19.54 -7.71
C PRO A 145 -13.60 19.28 -8.87
N LYS A 146 -13.11 20.33 -9.55
CA LYS A 146 -12.09 20.21 -10.60
C LYS A 146 -10.72 19.81 -10.05
N GLU A 147 -10.42 20.07 -8.78
CA GLU A 147 -9.17 19.67 -8.10
C GLU A 147 -9.18 18.23 -7.54
N ILE A 148 -10.37 17.61 -7.39
CA ILE A 148 -10.51 16.25 -6.85
C ILE A 148 -9.83 15.25 -7.81
N SER A 149 -8.95 14.38 -7.29
CA SER A 149 -8.21 13.42 -8.11
C SER A 149 -7.54 12.32 -7.26
N PRO A 150 -7.59 11.04 -7.69
CA PRO A 150 -7.13 9.88 -6.90
C PRO A 150 -5.61 9.65 -6.97
N VAL A 151 -4.82 10.69 -6.68
CA VAL A 151 -3.37 10.70 -6.91
C VAL A 151 -2.62 9.75 -5.97
N ILE A 152 -2.98 9.69 -4.68
CA ILE A 152 -2.38 8.75 -3.74
C ILE A 152 -2.96 7.33 -3.89
N ASP A 153 -4.19 7.17 -4.36
CA ASP A 153 -4.79 5.86 -4.62
C ASP A 153 -4.04 5.14 -5.74
N GLN A 154 -3.66 5.87 -6.79
CA GLN A 154 -2.76 5.36 -7.83
C GLN A 154 -1.41 4.94 -7.26
N PHE A 155 -0.84 5.70 -6.31
CA PHE A 155 0.40 5.31 -5.64
C PHE A 155 0.20 4.04 -4.79
N ILE A 156 -0.84 3.99 -3.96
CA ILE A 156 -1.18 2.84 -3.11
C ILE A 156 -1.40 1.59 -3.97
N GLU A 157 -2.03 1.71 -5.15
CA GLU A 157 -2.10 0.60 -6.11
C GLU A 157 -0.73 0.25 -6.69
N CYS A 158 0.15 1.21 -7.03
CA CYS A 158 1.52 0.89 -7.45
C CYS A 158 2.27 0.06 -6.37
N VAL A 159 2.02 0.30 -5.08
CA VAL A 159 2.55 -0.53 -3.99
C VAL A 159 1.94 -1.93 -4.00
N TRP A 160 0.62 -2.06 -4.17
CA TRP A 160 -0.04 -3.37 -4.29
C TRP A 160 0.46 -4.17 -5.50
N GLN A 161 0.63 -3.54 -6.67
CA GLN A 161 1.19 -4.18 -7.87
C GLN A 161 2.64 -4.66 -7.63
N LEU A 162 3.43 -3.96 -6.80
CA LEU A 162 4.75 -4.43 -6.37
C LEU A 162 4.66 -5.62 -5.38
N MET A 163 3.73 -5.60 -4.44
CA MET A 163 3.51 -6.70 -3.49
C MET A 163 3.09 -7.99 -4.20
N GLU A 164 2.21 -7.89 -5.20
CA GLU A 164 1.78 -9.00 -6.06
C GLU A 164 2.92 -9.64 -6.89
N GLN A 165 4.06 -8.95 -7.02
CA GLN A 165 5.22 -9.38 -7.82
C GLN A 165 6.42 -9.76 -6.94
N PHE A 166 6.49 -9.22 -5.73
CA PHE A 166 7.50 -9.53 -4.72
C PHE A 166 6.83 -9.90 -3.37
N PRO A 167 6.12 -11.04 -3.28
CA PRO A 167 5.25 -11.35 -2.13
C PRO A 167 5.96 -11.42 -0.78
N CYS A 168 7.28 -11.61 -0.76
CA CYS A 168 8.08 -11.68 0.46
C CYS A 168 8.77 -10.35 0.83
N ALA A 169 8.71 -9.32 -0.03
CA ALA A 169 9.57 -8.12 0.06
C ALA A 169 9.03 -6.99 0.93
N PHE A 170 7.76 -7.05 1.32
CA PHE A 170 7.05 -6.03 2.10
C PHE A 170 6.60 -6.61 3.43
N GLU A 171 6.86 -5.91 4.54
CA GLU A 171 6.47 -6.33 5.89
C GLU A 171 4.94 -6.30 6.07
N PHE A 172 4.28 -5.43 5.33
CA PHE A 172 2.84 -5.20 5.42
C PHE A 172 2.02 -5.94 4.35
N ASN A 173 0.77 -6.25 4.70
CA ASN A 173 -0.20 -6.94 3.85
C ASN A 173 -1.17 -5.98 3.12
N GLU A 174 -2.02 -6.52 2.26
CA GLU A 174 -3.01 -5.75 1.48
C GLU A 174 -3.97 -4.94 2.36
N ARG A 175 -4.38 -5.50 3.51
CA ARG A 175 -5.31 -4.87 4.46
C ARG A 175 -4.74 -3.56 5.02
N PHE A 176 -3.42 -3.46 5.20
CA PHE A 176 -2.76 -2.22 5.59
C PHE A 176 -2.99 -1.08 4.59
N LEU A 177 -2.80 -1.36 3.30
CA LEU A 177 -3.01 -0.39 2.22
C LEU A 177 -4.49 0.01 2.10
N ILE A 178 -5.39 -0.98 2.19
CA ILE A 178 -6.85 -0.80 2.20
C ILE A 178 -7.31 0.10 3.36
N HIS A 179 -6.74 -0.07 4.56
CA HIS A 179 -7.04 0.75 5.73
C HIS A 179 -6.47 2.18 5.61
N ILE A 180 -5.26 2.35 5.07
CA ILE A 180 -4.69 3.69 4.79
C ILE A 180 -5.59 4.42 3.79
N GLN A 181 -5.98 3.78 2.69
CA GLN A 181 -6.87 4.34 1.68
C GLN A 181 -8.22 4.74 2.28
N HIS A 182 -8.85 3.88 3.07
CA HIS A 182 -10.09 4.22 3.78
C HIS A 182 -9.92 5.46 4.69
N HIS A 183 -8.80 5.55 5.42
CA HIS A 183 -8.60 6.64 6.38
C HIS A 183 -8.23 8.00 5.76
N ILE A 184 -7.76 8.04 4.50
CA ILE A 184 -7.61 9.30 3.73
C ILE A 184 -8.96 10.01 3.54
N TYR A 185 -10.01 9.25 3.23
CA TYR A 185 -11.38 9.78 3.06
C TYR A 185 -12.15 9.90 4.38
N SER A 186 -11.90 9.02 5.37
CA SER A 186 -12.70 8.96 6.61
C SER A 186 -12.64 10.21 7.49
N CYS A 187 -11.63 11.08 7.29
CA CYS A 187 -11.32 12.25 8.12
C CYS A 187 -11.14 11.98 9.63
N GLN A 188 -11.03 10.72 10.06
CA GLN A 188 -10.95 10.31 11.47
C GLN A 188 -9.62 10.68 12.16
N PHE A 189 -8.56 10.90 11.38
CA PHE A 189 -7.20 11.15 11.85
C PHE A 189 -6.59 12.39 11.17
N GLY A 190 -5.68 13.08 11.86
CA GLY A 190 -5.15 14.37 11.40
C GLY A 190 -4.21 14.32 10.19
N ASN A 191 -3.60 13.17 9.89
CA ASN A 191 -2.48 13.05 8.95
C ASN A 191 -2.84 13.54 7.53
N PHE A 192 -4.05 13.25 7.08
CA PHE A 192 -4.54 13.57 5.73
C PHE A 192 -5.48 14.79 5.68
N LEU A 193 -5.54 15.56 6.77
CA LEU A 193 -6.15 16.88 6.76
C LEU A 193 -5.19 17.91 6.13
N CYS A 194 -5.72 19.06 5.75
CA CYS A 194 -4.98 20.20 5.18
C CYS A 194 -4.28 19.92 3.83
N ASN A 195 -3.75 20.98 3.22
CA ASN A 195 -2.99 20.92 1.97
C ASN A 195 -1.47 21.08 2.17
N SER A 196 -1.02 21.59 3.32
CA SER A 196 0.41 21.87 3.56
C SER A 196 0.83 21.71 5.01
N GLN A 197 2.13 21.51 5.24
CA GLN A 197 2.65 21.40 6.61
C GLN A 197 2.51 22.69 7.43
N LYS A 198 2.58 23.86 6.76
CA LYS A 198 2.32 25.17 7.37
C LYS A 198 0.90 25.23 7.94
N GLU A 199 -0.09 24.88 7.12
CA GLU A 199 -1.51 24.88 7.50
C GLU A 199 -1.80 23.93 8.69
N ARG A 200 -1.14 22.76 8.73
CA ARG A 200 -1.24 21.81 9.86
C ARG A 200 -0.66 22.36 11.17
N GLN A 201 0.39 23.20 11.09
CA GLN A 201 0.95 23.89 12.24
C GLN A 201 0.03 25.03 12.71
N GLU A 202 -0.47 25.86 11.79
CA GLU A 202 -1.37 26.98 12.09
C GLU A 202 -2.69 26.51 12.72
N LEU A 203 -3.27 25.41 12.22
CA LEU A 203 -4.48 24.80 12.77
C LEU A 203 -4.24 23.87 13.98
N LYS A 204 -2.97 23.70 14.38
CA LYS A 204 -2.52 22.83 15.50
C LYS A 204 -3.02 21.39 15.41
N ILE A 205 -2.99 20.80 14.21
CA ILE A 205 -3.58 19.47 13.94
C ILE A 205 -3.01 18.39 14.86
N GLN A 206 -1.69 18.39 15.12
CA GLN A 206 -1.03 17.42 16.02
C GLN A 206 -1.42 17.55 17.50
N GLU A 207 -1.94 18.71 17.94
CA GLU A 207 -2.43 18.91 19.31
C GLU A 207 -3.93 18.55 19.44
N ARG A 208 -4.66 18.57 18.32
CA ARG A 208 -6.14 18.54 18.28
C ARG A 208 -6.74 17.26 17.70
N THR A 209 -5.92 16.37 17.15
CA THR A 209 -6.36 15.15 16.45
C THR A 209 -5.46 13.97 16.78
N TYR A 210 -5.96 12.75 16.58
CA TYR A 210 -5.15 11.53 16.70
C TYR A 210 -4.40 11.23 15.40
N SER A 211 -3.26 10.55 15.52
CA SER A 211 -2.48 10.04 14.39
C SER A 211 -2.91 8.63 13.99
N LEU A 212 -3.19 8.43 12.71
CA LEU A 212 -3.50 7.12 12.10
C LEU A 212 -2.39 6.10 12.41
N TRP A 213 -1.13 6.53 12.36
CA TRP A 213 0.02 5.64 12.61
C TRP A 213 0.01 5.06 14.02
N ALA A 214 -0.45 5.81 15.02
CA ALA A 214 -0.60 5.28 16.38
C ALA A 214 -1.71 4.22 16.47
N HIS A 215 -2.79 4.38 15.71
CA HIS A 215 -3.86 3.38 15.61
C HIS A 215 -3.39 2.12 14.88
N LEU A 216 -2.78 2.26 13.69
CA LEU A 216 -2.30 1.13 12.91
C LEU A 216 -1.16 0.37 13.62
N TRP A 217 -0.25 1.08 14.31
CA TRP A 217 0.86 0.45 15.06
C TRP A 217 0.39 -0.36 16.28
N LYS A 218 -0.68 0.09 16.94
CA LYS A 218 -1.33 -0.66 18.03
C LYS A 218 -1.83 -2.02 17.54
N ASN A 219 -2.47 -2.02 16.36
CA ASN A 219 -3.09 -3.20 15.76
C ASN A 219 -2.18 -3.89 14.72
N ARG A 220 -0.86 -3.69 14.77
CA ARG A 220 0.07 -4.07 13.68
C ARG A 220 0.08 -5.55 13.28
N ALA A 221 -0.36 -6.46 14.16
CA ALA A 221 -0.46 -7.89 13.85
C ALA A 221 -1.38 -8.16 12.65
N ASP A 222 -2.56 -7.53 12.62
CA ASP A 222 -3.53 -7.54 11.51
C ASP A 222 -2.95 -7.08 10.16
N TYR A 223 -1.83 -6.35 10.19
CA TYR A 223 -1.20 -5.74 9.03
C TYR A 223 0.09 -6.43 8.60
N MET A 224 0.58 -7.44 9.33
CA MET A 224 1.77 -8.19 8.95
C MET A 224 1.51 -9.07 7.71
N ASN A 225 2.51 -9.16 6.84
CA ASN A 225 2.57 -10.14 5.77
C ASN A 225 3.17 -11.47 6.30
N PRO A 226 2.46 -12.62 6.25
CA PRO A 226 3.01 -13.90 6.70
C PRO A 226 4.24 -14.34 5.90
N LEU A 227 4.36 -13.92 4.64
CA LEU A 227 5.47 -14.29 3.74
C LEU A 227 6.70 -13.39 3.88
N PHE A 228 6.63 -12.30 4.66
CA PHE A 228 7.77 -11.41 4.87
C PHE A 228 8.94 -12.12 5.59
N ARG A 229 10.16 -11.88 5.10
CA ARG A 229 11.38 -12.54 5.58
C ARG A 229 12.61 -11.65 5.43
N ASP A 230 13.21 -11.24 6.54
CA ASP A 230 14.44 -10.41 6.56
C ASP A 230 15.67 -11.08 5.93
N ASP A 231 15.66 -12.40 5.76
CA ASP A 231 16.73 -13.18 5.12
C ASP A 231 16.54 -13.38 3.61
N HIS A 232 15.35 -13.10 3.08
CA HIS A 232 14.99 -13.41 1.70
C HIS A 232 15.57 -12.41 0.68
N SER A 233 15.86 -12.89 -0.53
CA SER A 233 16.52 -12.12 -1.58
C SER A 233 15.70 -10.93 -2.07
N GLN A 234 14.37 -11.06 -2.14
CA GLN A 234 13.49 -9.94 -2.53
C GLN A 234 13.44 -8.82 -1.47
N THR A 235 13.69 -9.14 -0.20
CA THR A 235 13.65 -8.19 0.91
C THR A 235 14.88 -7.29 0.95
N ARG A 236 16.00 -7.71 0.36
CA ARG A 236 17.31 -7.06 0.48
C ARG A 236 17.71 -6.34 -0.81
N GLY A 237 18.27 -5.14 -0.65
CA GLY A 237 18.72 -4.32 -1.79
C GLY A 237 17.59 -3.89 -2.72
N THR A 238 17.94 -3.46 -3.93
CA THR A 238 17.01 -2.86 -4.90
C THR A 238 16.11 -3.90 -5.57
N LEU A 239 14.80 -3.66 -5.58
CA LEU A 239 13.83 -4.45 -6.34
C LEU A 239 14.00 -4.22 -7.84
N ARG A 240 14.44 -5.26 -8.55
CA ARG A 240 14.57 -5.26 -10.01
C ARG A 240 13.41 -6.02 -10.65
N LEU A 241 12.53 -5.29 -11.33
CA LEU A 241 11.42 -5.91 -12.06
C LEU A 241 11.92 -6.59 -13.34
N PRO A 242 11.40 -7.79 -13.69
CA PRO A 242 11.77 -8.46 -14.93
C PRO A 242 11.34 -7.64 -16.16
N THR A 243 12.31 -7.27 -17.02
CA THR A 243 12.05 -6.50 -18.25
C THR A 243 11.31 -7.32 -19.34
N THR A 244 10.93 -8.56 -19.06
CA THR A 244 10.30 -9.48 -20.01
C THR A 244 8.79 -9.19 -20.14
N PRO A 245 8.25 -8.90 -21.33
CA PRO A 245 6.84 -8.52 -21.50
C PRO A 245 5.80 -9.50 -20.94
N CYS A 246 6.15 -10.78 -20.84
CA CYS A 246 5.24 -11.85 -20.43
C CYS A 246 4.99 -11.94 -18.92
N ASN A 247 5.84 -11.33 -18.09
CA ASN A 247 5.86 -11.55 -16.64
C ASN A 247 5.29 -10.38 -15.83
N PHE A 248 4.97 -9.26 -16.47
CA PHE A 248 4.59 -7.99 -15.83
C PHE A 248 3.18 -7.55 -16.27
N LEU A 249 2.20 -8.39 -15.92
CA LEU A 249 0.79 -8.08 -16.14
C LEU A 249 0.23 -7.32 -14.94
N TYR A 250 -0.12 -6.05 -15.15
CA TYR A 250 -0.85 -5.24 -14.18
C TYR A 250 -2.22 -5.87 -13.93
N LYS A 251 -2.52 -6.21 -12.68
CA LYS A 251 -3.77 -6.86 -12.29
C LYS A 251 -4.81 -5.81 -11.95
N PHE A 252 -6.10 -6.11 -12.11
CA PHE A 252 -7.16 -5.29 -11.53
C PHE A 252 -7.28 -5.55 -10.03
N TRP A 253 -7.22 -4.50 -9.20
CA TRP A 253 -7.26 -4.63 -7.75
C TRP A 253 -8.69 -4.78 -7.20
N SER A 254 -9.28 -5.96 -7.40
CA SER A 254 -10.62 -6.29 -6.89
C SER A 254 -10.77 -6.12 -5.38
N GLY A 255 -9.71 -6.38 -4.59
CA GLY A 255 -9.68 -6.15 -3.15
C GLY A 255 -9.80 -4.68 -2.71
N MET A 256 -9.54 -3.72 -3.60
CA MET A 256 -9.80 -2.28 -3.38
C MET A 256 -11.17 -1.86 -3.94
N TYR A 257 -11.49 -2.28 -5.16
CA TYR A 257 -12.61 -1.71 -5.93
C TYR A 257 -13.93 -2.50 -5.83
N ASN A 258 -13.89 -3.80 -5.54
CA ASN A 258 -15.08 -4.66 -5.41
C ASN A 258 -15.45 -4.97 -3.94
N ARG A 259 -14.92 -4.21 -2.97
CA ARG A 259 -15.12 -4.42 -1.51
C ARG A 259 -16.58 -4.51 -1.05
N PHE A 260 -17.53 -4.01 -1.84
CA PHE A 260 -18.95 -3.94 -1.52
C PHE A 260 -19.85 -4.72 -2.50
N GLU A 261 -19.36 -5.81 -3.10
CA GLU A 261 -20.18 -6.73 -3.93
C GLU A 261 -21.43 -7.21 -3.15
N LYS A 262 -22.60 -6.68 -3.52
CA LYS A 262 -23.87 -6.92 -2.82
C LYS A 262 -24.39 -8.34 -3.04
N GLY A 263 -24.05 -9.26 -2.14
CA GLY A 263 -24.72 -10.56 -2.01
C GLY A 263 -23.82 -11.80 -2.06
N LEU A 264 -22.52 -11.64 -2.27
CA LEU A 264 -21.55 -12.71 -2.06
C LEU A 264 -20.94 -12.58 -0.65
N GLN A 265 -20.70 -13.71 0.02
CA GLN A 265 -19.93 -13.70 1.27
C GLN A 265 -18.52 -13.17 1.01
N PRO A 266 -17.88 -12.49 1.99
CA PRO A 266 -16.49 -12.10 1.87
C PRO A 266 -15.65 -13.32 1.47
N ARG A 267 -14.96 -13.24 0.32
CA ARG A 267 -14.03 -14.28 -0.10
C ARG A 267 -13.01 -14.47 1.02
N GLN A 268 -12.81 -15.71 1.47
CA GLN A 268 -11.81 -16.04 2.48
C GLN A 268 -10.47 -15.45 2.04
N SER A 269 -9.90 -14.56 2.86
CA SER A 269 -8.67 -13.87 2.53
C SER A 269 -7.53 -14.89 2.46
N VAL A 270 -6.79 -14.87 1.36
CA VAL A 270 -5.62 -15.75 1.16
C VAL A 270 -4.57 -15.47 2.24
N THR A 271 -4.48 -14.22 2.71
CA THR A 271 -3.63 -13.81 3.84
C THR A 271 -4.03 -14.54 5.13
N ASP A 272 -5.34 -14.69 5.40
CA ASP A 272 -5.84 -15.31 6.63
C ASP A 272 -5.53 -16.81 6.64
N TYR A 273 -5.67 -17.47 5.48
CA TYR A 273 -5.28 -18.86 5.29
C TYR A 273 -3.76 -19.04 5.43
N LEU A 274 -2.95 -18.15 4.84
CA LEU A 274 -1.48 -18.17 4.98
C LEU A 274 -1.01 -17.89 6.41
N MET A 275 -1.72 -17.03 7.16
CA MET A 275 -1.48 -16.82 8.59
C MET A 275 -1.76 -18.09 9.39
N ALA A 276 -2.93 -18.71 9.20
CA ALA A 276 -3.28 -19.96 9.90
C ALA A 276 -2.28 -21.10 9.60
N VAL A 277 -1.89 -21.29 8.33
CA VAL A 277 -0.88 -22.29 7.94
C VAL A 277 0.49 -21.97 8.53
N LYS A 278 0.87 -20.68 8.65
CA LYS A 278 2.12 -20.26 9.30
C LYS A 278 2.11 -20.55 10.80
N GLU A 279 1.00 -20.28 11.48
CA GLU A 279 0.81 -20.57 12.91
C GLU A 279 0.80 -22.08 13.20
N GLU A 280 0.17 -22.89 12.34
CA GLU A 280 0.23 -24.36 12.39
C GLU A 280 1.66 -24.87 12.15
N THR A 281 2.35 -24.34 11.15
CA THR A 281 3.75 -24.71 10.85
C THR A 281 4.67 -24.41 12.03
N GLN A 282 4.54 -23.24 12.66
CA GLN A 282 5.35 -22.88 13.83
C GLN A 282 5.07 -23.81 15.03
N GLN A 283 3.80 -24.13 15.31
CA GLN A 283 3.44 -25.07 16.38
C GLN A 283 4.05 -26.46 16.14
N LEU A 284 4.07 -26.93 14.89
CA LEU A 284 4.70 -28.20 14.51
C LEU A 284 6.23 -28.15 14.62
N GLU A 285 6.88 -27.02 14.33
CA GLU A 285 8.33 -26.84 14.53
C GLU A 285 8.69 -26.83 16.02
N GLU A 286 7.92 -26.13 16.86
CA GLU A 286 8.07 -26.11 18.32
C GLU A 286 7.85 -27.50 18.95
N GLU A 287 6.85 -28.27 18.49
CA GLU A 287 6.67 -29.67 18.92
C GLU A 287 7.84 -30.55 18.45
N ARG A 288 8.36 -30.34 17.22
CA ARG A 288 9.51 -31.10 16.70
C ARG A 288 10.76 -30.91 17.57
N GLU A 289 11.08 -29.66 17.92
CA GLU A 289 12.22 -29.35 18.80
C GLU A 289 12.02 -29.94 20.20
N ALA A 290 10.82 -29.84 20.77
CA ALA A 290 10.50 -30.45 22.06
C ALA A 290 10.58 -31.98 22.05
N LEU A 291 10.29 -32.64 20.92
CA LEU A 291 10.46 -34.08 20.74
C LEU A 291 11.92 -34.48 20.51
N GLU A 292 12.69 -33.71 19.75
CA GLU A 292 14.14 -33.90 19.56
C GLU A 292 14.89 -33.78 20.91
N GLU A 293 14.57 -32.78 21.72
CA GLU A 293 15.18 -32.58 23.05
C GLU A 293 14.79 -33.71 24.05
N ARG A 294 13.57 -34.25 23.95
CA ARG A 294 13.15 -35.46 24.69
C ARG A 294 13.90 -36.71 24.23
N LEU A 295 14.11 -36.89 22.93
CA LEU A 295 14.87 -38.02 22.37
C LEU A 295 16.33 -37.98 22.83
N GLU A 296 16.97 -36.81 22.83
CA GLU A 296 18.32 -36.65 23.40
C GLU A 296 18.37 -37.04 24.88
N LYS A 297 17.39 -36.60 25.69
CA LYS A 297 17.31 -36.94 27.12
C LYS A 297 17.19 -38.46 27.31
N ILE A 298 16.36 -39.14 26.52
CA ILE A 298 16.20 -40.60 26.55
C ILE A 298 17.50 -41.31 26.15
N GLN A 299 18.17 -40.89 25.07
CA GLN A 299 19.46 -41.46 24.66
C GLN A 299 20.54 -41.29 25.75
N LYS A 300 20.64 -40.11 26.37
CA LYS A 300 21.59 -39.84 27.47
C LYS A 300 21.33 -40.76 28.68
N VAL A 301 20.06 -41.01 29.02
CA VAL A 301 19.68 -41.98 30.07
C VAL A 301 20.04 -43.41 29.67
N GLN A 302 19.78 -43.84 28.43
CA GLN A 302 20.14 -45.19 27.96
C GLN A 302 21.66 -45.43 27.92
N LEU A 303 22.45 -44.47 27.46
CA LEU A 303 23.93 -44.55 27.51
C LEU A 303 24.44 -44.68 28.95
N ASN A 304 23.85 -43.95 29.90
CA ASN A 304 24.21 -44.06 31.31
C ASN A 304 23.83 -45.44 31.90
N HIS A 305 22.64 -45.97 31.60
CA HIS A 305 22.25 -47.32 32.01
C HIS A 305 23.16 -48.42 31.42
N THR A 306 23.62 -48.23 30.18
CA THR A 306 24.52 -49.16 29.50
C THR A 306 25.93 -49.11 30.11
N LYS A 307 26.45 -47.91 30.45
CA LYS A 307 27.70 -47.74 31.20
C LYS A 307 27.65 -48.33 32.61
N VAL A 308 26.49 -48.33 33.27
CA VAL A 308 26.30 -49.00 34.56
C VAL A 308 26.34 -50.53 34.40
N LYS A 309 25.61 -51.10 33.42
CA LYS A 309 25.67 -52.55 33.13
C LYS A 309 27.08 -53.02 32.77
N ALA A 310 27.82 -52.25 31.98
CA ALA A 310 29.20 -52.57 31.57
C ALA A 310 30.21 -52.58 32.74
N LYS A 311 29.85 -52.09 33.94
CA LYS A 311 30.68 -52.14 35.16
C LYS A 311 30.33 -53.29 36.11
N GLN A 312 29.43 -54.21 35.75
CA GLN A 312 28.98 -55.31 36.63
C GLN A 312 29.20 -56.72 36.05
N SER A 313 30.10 -56.89 35.08
CA SER A 313 30.38 -58.19 34.46
C SER A 313 31.88 -58.54 34.45
N GLU A 314 32.38 -59.12 35.54
CA GLU A 314 33.55 -59.99 35.49
C GLU A 314 33.13 -61.45 35.13
N PRO A 315 33.98 -62.23 34.45
CA PRO A 315 33.58 -63.54 33.92
C PRO A 315 33.85 -64.70 34.89
N SER A 316 32.80 -65.29 35.45
CA SER A 316 32.87 -66.63 36.04
C SER A 316 32.53 -67.70 35.00
N LYS A 317 33.39 -68.73 34.90
CA LYS A 317 33.15 -69.92 34.06
C LYS A 317 32.40 -70.97 34.87
N HIS A 318 31.44 -71.68 34.28
CA HIS A 318 31.46 -73.15 34.32
C HIS A 318 30.57 -73.80 33.26
N SER A 319 30.73 -75.12 33.15
CA SER A 319 30.32 -76.04 32.09
C SER A 319 28.82 -76.34 32.02
N GLY A 320 28.32 -76.47 30.79
CA GLY A 320 26.92 -76.72 30.47
C GLY A 320 26.42 -78.18 30.55
N PHE A 321 25.23 -78.36 30.00
CA PHE A 321 24.62 -79.65 29.66
C PHE A 321 23.71 -79.46 28.42
N SER A 322 23.13 -80.54 27.89
CA SER A 322 22.34 -80.57 26.64
C SER A 322 21.09 -81.43 26.79
N THR A 323 19.96 -81.02 26.18
CA THR A 323 18.99 -81.88 25.45
C THR A 323 17.89 -81.04 24.76
N SER A 324 17.06 -81.72 23.97
CA SER A 324 15.94 -81.31 23.09
C SER A 324 14.75 -80.61 23.81
N ASP A 325 13.67 -80.13 23.18
CA ASP A 325 12.96 -80.57 21.96
C ASP A 325 12.19 -79.49 21.17
N ASN A 326 11.87 -79.84 19.91
CA ASN A 326 10.84 -79.35 18.96
C ASN A 326 9.98 -78.11 19.33
N SER A 327 9.74 -77.19 18.39
CA SER A 327 8.72 -77.40 17.34
C SER A 327 8.77 -76.37 16.17
N THR A 328 7.99 -76.64 15.11
CA THR A 328 8.17 -76.11 13.74
C THR A 328 7.36 -74.86 13.37
N ALA A 329 8.04 -73.94 12.67
CA ALA A 329 7.65 -73.21 11.44
C ALA A 329 6.19 -72.82 11.13
N ASN A 330 5.98 -71.57 10.67
CA ASN A 330 5.45 -71.24 9.32
C ASN A 330 5.30 -69.72 9.06
N THR A 331 5.23 -69.37 7.77
CA THR A 331 4.89 -68.06 7.15
C THR A 331 4.10 -68.34 5.85
N PRO A 332 3.45 -67.38 5.16
CA PRO A 332 3.06 -66.00 5.51
C PRO A 332 1.54 -65.77 5.24
N GLN A 333 1.12 -64.54 4.88
CA GLN A 333 -0.23 -64.11 4.43
C GLN A 333 -1.42 -64.25 5.42
N ASP A 334 -1.95 -63.11 5.90
CA ASP A 334 -3.24 -62.55 5.44
C ASP A 334 -3.65 -61.31 6.26
N TYR A 335 -3.89 -60.18 5.60
CA TYR A 335 -4.59 -59.03 6.19
C TYR A 335 -5.33 -58.21 5.11
N SER A 336 -6.61 -58.54 4.92
CA SER A 336 -7.57 -57.72 4.19
C SER A 336 -8.81 -57.50 5.05
N GLY A 337 -9.26 -56.24 5.18
CA GLY A 337 -10.57 -55.91 5.74
C GLY A 337 -10.65 -55.72 7.25
N ASN A 338 -10.33 -54.51 7.71
CA ASN A 338 -11.33 -53.73 8.44
C ASN A 338 -10.98 -52.23 8.47
N MET A 339 -11.81 -51.39 7.85
CA MET A 339 -11.73 -49.94 8.04
C MET A 339 -12.32 -49.59 9.40
N LYS A 340 -11.61 -48.77 10.19
CA LYS A 340 -12.23 -47.93 11.21
C LYS A 340 -11.77 -46.50 10.99
N SER A 341 -12.73 -45.63 10.72
CA SER A 341 -12.51 -44.19 10.58
C SER A 341 -12.17 -43.58 11.94
N PHE A 342 -11.20 -42.66 11.95
CA PHE A 342 -11.02 -41.71 13.05
C PHE A 342 -11.74 -40.39 12.68
N PRO A 343 -12.31 -39.67 13.65
CA PRO A 343 -13.29 -38.62 13.37
C PRO A 343 -12.64 -37.29 12.96
N SER A 344 -13.09 -36.75 11.83
CA SER A 344 -12.98 -35.31 11.55
C SER A 344 -13.93 -34.53 12.46
N ARG A 345 -13.48 -33.38 12.98
CA ARG A 345 -14.25 -32.58 13.96
C ARG A 345 -14.57 -31.18 13.43
N SER A 346 -15.64 -31.11 12.64
CA SER A 346 -16.21 -29.82 12.21
C SER A 346 -16.89 -29.08 13.38
N PRO A 347 -16.66 -27.77 13.57
CA PRO A 347 -17.40 -26.97 14.55
C PRO A 347 -18.59 -26.27 13.89
N SER A 348 -19.82 -26.68 14.18
CA SER A 348 -21.02 -25.95 13.77
C SER A 348 -22.24 -26.22 14.68
N GLN A 349 -22.82 -25.13 15.18
CA GLN A 349 -24.11 -25.02 15.90
C GLN A 349 -24.17 -25.59 17.33
N GLY A 350 -24.89 -24.84 18.18
CA GLY A 350 -24.96 -25.01 19.63
C GLY A 350 -25.33 -23.69 20.31
N ASP A 351 -26.63 -23.38 20.24
CA ASP A 351 -27.43 -22.51 21.12
C ASP A 351 -27.87 -21.12 20.60
N GLU A 352 -29.18 -20.98 20.39
CA GLU A 352 -29.91 -19.72 20.30
C GLU A 352 -30.59 -19.44 21.65
N ASP A 353 -30.35 -18.28 22.27
CA ASP A 353 -31.36 -17.66 23.16
C ASP A 353 -31.08 -16.17 23.41
N SER A 354 -31.83 -15.27 22.73
CA SER A 354 -32.09 -13.86 23.09
C SER A 354 -32.73 -13.09 21.93
N ALA A 355 -34.03 -13.26 21.71
CA ALA A 355 -34.78 -12.40 20.80
C ALA A 355 -35.20 -11.09 21.51
N LEU A 356 -34.80 -9.93 20.97
CA LEU A 356 -35.42 -8.66 21.30
C LEU A 356 -35.95 -7.97 20.04
N ILE A 357 -37.26 -7.73 20.07
CA ILE A 357 -38.05 -7.06 19.03
C ILE A 357 -37.86 -5.54 19.15
N LEU A 358 -37.80 -4.82 18.02
CA LEU A 358 -38.52 -3.56 17.83
C LEU A 358 -38.64 -3.15 16.35
N THR A 359 -39.87 -3.23 15.84
CA THR A 359 -40.50 -2.38 14.80
C THR A 359 -39.66 -1.88 13.61
N GLN A 360 -39.91 -2.52 12.46
CA GLN A 360 -39.93 -1.85 11.16
C GLN A 360 -41.07 -0.81 11.14
N ASP A 361 -40.79 0.42 10.69
CA ASP A 361 -41.82 1.46 10.55
C ASP A 361 -41.83 2.07 9.13
N ASN A 362 -42.99 2.58 8.70
CA ASN A 362 -43.23 2.96 7.31
C ASN A 362 -43.04 4.46 7.06
N LEU A 363 -42.22 4.81 6.06
CA LEU A 363 -42.35 6.09 5.34
C LEU A 363 -42.40 5.86 3.83
N LYS A 364 -43.39 6.49 3.20
CA LYS A 364 -43.58 6.62 1.75
C LYS A 364 -43.19 8.03 1.30
N SER A 365 -43.23 8.25 -0.02
CA SER A 365 -43.02 9.53 -0.72
C SER A 365 -41.56 10.00 -0.78
N SER A 366 -41.07 10.57 -1.89
CA SER A 366 -41.64 10.58 -3.26
C SER A 366 -40.58 11.03 -4.27
N ASP A 367 -40.51 10.37 -5.42
CA ASP A 367 -39.76 10.85 -6.58
C ASP A 367 -40.41 12.11 -7.20
N PRO A 368 -39.58 12.99 -7.76
CA PRO A 368 -39.90 13.59 -9.04
C PRO A 368 -38.75 13.43 -10.05
N ASP A 369 -39.05 12.85 -11.21
CA ASP A 369 -38.17 12.93 -12.39
C ASP A 369 -37.96 14.38 -12.83
N LEU A 370 -36.70 14.80 -13.01
CA LEU A 370 -36.31 15.78 -14.02
C LEU A 370 -34.90 15.45 -14.54
N SER A 371 -34.82 14.85 -15.73
CA SER A 371 -33.59 14.72 -16.50
C SER A 371 -33.77 15.36 -17.89
N ALA A 372 -33.04 16.44 -18.17
CA ALA A 372 -32.98 17.07 -19.49
C ALA A 372 -31.81 18.08 -19.60
N ASN A 373 -30.95 17.86 -20.61
CA ASN A 373 -30.06 18.85 -21.26
C ASN A 373 -28.91 19.46 -20.41
N SER A 374 -27.77 19.86 -20.99
CA SER A 374 -27.10 19.50 -22.25
C SER A 374 -25.64 19.99 -22.22
N ASP A 375 -24.79 19.52 -23.14
CA ASP A 375 -23.41 20.01 -23.31
C ASP A 375 -23.33 21.49 -23.74
N GLN A 376 -22.26 22.18 -23.27
CA GLN A 376 -21.54 23.37 -23.79
C GLN A 376 -20.90 24.12 -22.59
N GLU A 377 -19.84 24.93 -22.70
CA GLU A 377 -18.71 25.02 -23.64
C GLU A 377 -17.70 26.05 -23.06
N SER A 378 -16.39 25.79 -23.16
CA SER A 378 -15.30 26.76 -22.83
C SER A 378 -15.25 27.29 -21.38
N GLY A 379 -14.34 28.23 -21.12
CA GLY A 379 -14.12 28.84 -19.79
C GLY A 379 -12.64 28.89 -19.37
N VAL A 380 -11.84 29.72 -20.05
CA VAL A 380 -10.50 30.13 -19.59
C VAL A 380 -10.65 31.54 -19.01
N GLU A 381 -10.34 31.74 -17.73
CA GLU A 381 -10.40 33.06 -17.09
C GLU A 381 -9.18 33.35 -16.20
N ASP A 382 -8.85 34.65 -16.10
CA ASP A 382 -7.67 35.17 -15.42
C ASP A 382 -7.79 35.19 -13.88
N LEU A 383 -6.72 34.80 -13.20
CA LEU A 383 -6.56 35.02 -11.76
C LEU A 383 -6.05 36.45 -11.49
N SER A 384 -6.96 37.43 -11.54
CA SER A 384 -6.67 38.80 -11.13
C SER A 384 -6.43 38.90 -9.62
N CYS A 385 -5.19 39.18 -9.21
CA CYS A 385 -4.82 39.31 -7.81
C CYS A 385 -5.50 40.54 -7.16
N ARG A 386 -6.24 40.32 -6.06
CA ARG A 386 -6.68 41.39 -5.15
C ARG A 386 -6.28 41.10 -3.71
N SER A 387 -5.30 41.86 -3.22
CA SER A 387 -5.02 41.98 -1.78
C SER A 387 -6.11 42.83 -1.11
N PRO A 388 -6.49 42.55 0.15
CA PRO A 388 -7.45 43.38 0.88
C PRO A 388 -6.76 44.63 1.45
N SER A 389 -7.27 45.81 1.11
CA SER A 389 -6.85 47.08 1.73
C SER A 389 -7.53 47.28 3.08
N GLY A 390 -6.75 47.54 4.14
CA GLY A 390 -7.24 48.10 5.39
C GLY A 390 -7.37 49.63 5.30
N GLY A 391 -8.36 50.21 5.98
CA GLY A 391 -8.73 51.62 5.83
C GLY A 391 -8.18 52.58 6.90
N GLU A 392 -8.00 53.83 6.46
CA GLU A 392 -8.32 55.10 7.14
C GLU A 392 -7.98 55.33 8.62
N CYS A 393 -7.13 56.35 8.89
CA CYS A 393 -7.63 57.59 9.50
C CYS A 393 -6.64 58.77 9.51
N ALA A 394 -7.17 59.97 9.23
CA ALA A 394 -6.72 61.33 9.59
C ALA A 394 -5.30 61.85 9.22
N PRO A 395 -5.19 63.08 8.64
CA PRO A 395 -3.93 63.82 8.49
C PRO A 395 -3.69 64.85 9.61
N SER A 396 -2.48 65.40 9.68
CA SER A 396 -2.11 66.58 10.49
C SER A 396 -1.10 67.45 9.74
N GLU A 397 -1.29 68.77 9.77
CA GLU A 397 -0.42 69.78 9.14
C GLU A 397 0.82 70.06 10.03
N ASP A 398 1.99 70.34 9.42
CA ASP A 398 2.66 71.65 9.48
C ASP A 398 3.83 71.71 8.45
N SER A 399 4.54 72.82 8.45
CA SER A 399 5.33 73.44 7.38
C SER A 399 6.80 73.04 7.29
N GLY A 400 7.36 73.22 6.09
CA GLY A 400 8.79 73.17 5.76
C GLY A 400 9.04 73.85 4.40
N LYS A 401 10.15 74.57 4.24
CA LYS A 401 10.40 75.49 3.11
C LYS A 401 11.68 75.16 2.31
N ASP A 402 11.81 75.88 1.19
CA ASP A 402 12.98 76.06 0.30
C ASP A 402 13.15 74.95 -0.77
N ARG A 403 13.42 75.21 -2.07
CA ARG A 403 14.24 76.22 -2.81
C ARG A 403 15.74 76.05 -2.57
N ASP A 404 16.68 76.27 -3.51
CA ASP A 404 16.75 76.36 -4.99
C ASP A 404 18.27 76.12 -5.29
N SER A 405 18.79 75.60 -6.41
CA SER A 405 18.28 75.23 -7.75
C SER A 405 19.31 74.32 -8.50
N ASP A 406 19.10 74.09 -9.81
CA ASP A 406 20.13 73.90 -10.87
C ASP A 406 20.56 72.52 -11.43
N GLU A 407 20.91 72.62 -12.71
CA GLU A 407 21.09 71.65 -13.79
C GLU A 407 22.32 70.72 -13.71
N ALA A 408 22.23 69.58 -14.39
CA ALA A 408 23.35 69.02 -15.14
C ALA A 408 22.86 68.24 -16.39
N VAL A 409 23.35 68.62 -17.57
CA VAL A 409 23.12 67.94 -18.86
C VAL A 409 24.43 67.31 -19.34
N PHE A 410 24.35 66.45 -20.38
CA PHE A 410 25.39 65.73 -21.15
C PHE A 410 25.51 64.24 -20.80
N LEU A 411 25.70 63.31 -21.73
CA LEU A 411 25.38 63.15 -23.16
C LEU A 411 25.98 61.79 -23.58
N THR A 412 25.21 61.01 -24.33
CA THR A 412 25.59 59.84 -25.16
C THR A 412 27.06 59.41 -25.31
N ALA A 413 27.25 58.09 -25.25
CA ALA A 413 27.98 57.33 -26.27
C ALA A 413 27.17 56.07 -26.60
#